data_AF-A0A8T5GS11-F1
#
_entry.id   AF-A0A8T5GS11-F1
#
_cell.length_a   1.000
_cell.length_b   1.000
_cell.length_c   1.000
_cell.angle_alpha   90.00
_cell.angle_beta   90.00
_cell.angle_gamma   90.00
#
_symmetry.space_group_name_H-M   'P 1'
#
loop_
_entity.id
_entity.type
_entity.pdbx_description
1 polymer ?
#
loop_
_entity_poly.entity_id
_entity_poly.type
_entity_poly.pdbx_seq_one_letter_code
_entity_poly.pdbx_strand_id
1 'polypeptide(L)' 'GRVSSKLTRGERQEMLDVIHEYRRGLLPRSAPLTLLKHLIRRCDMETETNTRFISPTPLSLGLMAKV' A
#
# COMPACT_ATOMS: atom_id res chain seq x y z
N GLY A 1 -10.43 0.90 -13.85
CA GLY A 1 -9.15 1.36 -13.27
C GLY A 1 -8.04 0.39 -13.62
N ARG A 2 -6.87 0.89 -14.06
CA ARG A 2 -5.75 0.10 -14.62
C ARG A 2 -5.11 -0.94 -13.66
N VAL A 3 -5.42 -0.86 -12.36
CA VAL A 3 -4.89 -1.77 -11.33
C VAL A 3 -5.61 -3.13 -11.35
N SER A 4 -6.91 -3.17 -11.64
CA SER A 4 -7.71 -4.41 -11.60
C SER A 4 -7.44 -5.36 -12.77
N SER A 5 -6.66 -4.96 -13.77
CA SER A 5 -6.40 -5.81 -14.95
C SER A 5 -5.21 -6.76 -14.76
N LYS A 6 -4.27 -6.42 -13.86
CA LYS A 6 -3.01 -7.14 -13.65
C LYS A 6 -2.97 -7.98 -12.38
N LEU A 7 -3.86 -7.75 -11.42
CA LEU A 7 -3.93 -8.58 -10.22
C LEU A 7 -4.58 -9.92 -10.51
N THR A 8 -3.97 -11.00 -10.06
CA THR A 8 -4.60 -12.31 -10.03
C THR A 8 -5.76 -12.32 -9.02
N ARG A 9 -6.69 -13.26 -9.17
CA ARG A 9 -7.82 -13.41 -8.25
C ARG A 9 -7.36 -13.65 -6.80
N GLY A 10 -6.27 -14.40 -6.62
CA GLY A 10 -5.70 -14.68 -5.29
C GLY A 10 -5.21 -13.43 -4.58
N GLU A 11 -4.52 -12.55 -5.30
CA GLU A 11 -3.95 -11.31 -4.72
C GLU A 11 -5.01 -10.29 -4.30
N ARG A 12 -6.12 -10.26 -5.03
CA ARG A 12 -7.27 -9.44 -4.63
C ARG A 12 -7.91 -9.99 -3.38
N GLN A 13 -8.07 -11.30 -3.30
CA GLN A 13 -8.63 -11.97 -2.14
C GLN A 13 -7.75 -11.74 -0.91
N GLU A 14 -6.45 -11.94 -1.05
CA GLU A 14 -5.46 -11.69 0.01
C GLU A 14 -5.50 -10.24 0.51
N MET A 15 -5.63 -9.26 -0.38
CA MET A 15 -5.76 -7.85 0.04
C MET A 15 -7.07 -7.58 0.79
N LEU A 16 -8.17 -8.18 0.35
CA LEU A 16 -9.45 -8.06 1.05
C LEU A 16 -9.35 -8.68 2.44
N ASP A 17 -8.79 -9.88 2.57
CA ASP A 17 -8.58 -10.56 3.85
C ASP A 17 -7.72 -9.72 4.79
N VAL A 18 -6.58 -9.20 4.32
CA VAL A 18 -5.72 -8.33 5.16
C VAL A 18 -6.44 -7.04 5.60
N ILE A 19 -7.26 -6.43 4.73
CA ILE A 19 -8.07 -5.27 5.10
C ILE A 19 -9.14 -5.64 6.12
N HIS A 20 -9.81 -6.78 5.95
CA HIS A 20 -10.82 -7.28 6.89
C HIS A 20 -10.21 -7.55 8.26
N GLU A 21 -9.08 -8.24 8.32
CA GLU A 21 -8.36 -8.56 9.55
C GLU A 21 -7.80 -7.29 10.23
N TYR A 22 -7.30 -6.32 9.46
CA TYR A 22 -6.94 -5.00 9.97
C TYR A 22 -8.13 -4.27 10.58
N ARG A 23 -9.29 -4.24 9.90
CA ARG A 23 -10.51 -3.59 10.41
C ARG A 23 -11.05 -4.24 11.68
N ARG A 24 -10.78 -5.53 11.87
CA ARG A 24 -11.10 -6.29 13.10
C ARG A 24 -10.06 -6.09 14.21
N GLY A 25 -8.96 -5.39 13.94
CA GLY A 25 -7.87 -5.16 14.88
C GLY A 25 -6.91 -6.34 15.05
N LEU A 26 -7.01 -7.36 14.17
CA LEU A 26 -6.18 -8.56 14.21
C LEU A 26 -4.81 -8.36 13.54
N LEU A 27 -4.73 -7.39 12.63
CA LEU A 27 -3.49 -7.00 11.96
C LEU A 27 -3.14 -5.53 12.21
N PRO A 28 -1.86 -5.18 12.29
CA PRO A 28 -1.41 -3.79 12.36
C PRO A 28 -1.66 -3.08 11.02
N ARG A 29 -1.79 -1.74 11.06
CA ARG A 29 -1.95 -0.89 9.86
C ARG A 29 -0.82 -1.08 8.84
N SER A 30 0.37 -1.49 9.27
CA SER A 30 1.51 -1.78 8.40
C SER A 30 1.27 -2.97 7.47
N ALA A 31 0.44 -3.94 7.85
CA ALA A 31 0.16 -5.13 7.05
C ALA A 31 -0.48 -4.81 5.68
N PRO A 32 -1.64 -4.09 5.61
CA PRO A 32 -2.22 -3.71 4.32
C PRO A 32 -1.32 -2.80 3.50
N LEU A 33 -0.55 -1.90 4.14
CA LEU A 33 0.43 -1.03 3.46
C LEU A 33 1.55 -1.83 2.79
N THR A 34 2.06 -2.86 3.49
CA THR A 34 3.12 -3.74 2.98
C THR A 34 2.61 -4.58 1.82
N LEU A 35 1.41 -5.13 1.93
CA LEU A 35 0.79 -5.90 0.85
C LEU A 35 0.56 -5.01 -0.38
N LEU A 36 0.01 -3.81 -0.18
CA LEU A 36 -0.20 -2.83 -1.26
C LEU A 36 1.11 -2.49 -1.99
N LYS A 37 2.21 -2.29 -1.24
CA LYS A 37 3.55 -2.05 -1.81
C LYS A 37 4.02 -3.22 -2.67
N HIS A 38 3.82 -4.46 -2.20
CA HIS A 38 4.17 -5.67 -2.94
C HIS A 38 3.38 -5.78 -4.26
N LEU A 39 2.07 -5.53 -4.21
CA LEU A 39 1.20 -5.57 -5.39
C LEU A 39 1.60 -4.51 -6.44
N ILE A 40 2.00 -3.32 -6.00
CA ILE A 40 2.42 -2.22 -6.88
C ILE A 40 3.75 -2.53 -7.57
N ARG A 41 4.71 -3.09 -6.83
CA ARG A 41 5.97 -3.60 -7.38
C ARG A 41 5.74 -4.70 -8.41
N ARG A 42 4.92 -5.69 -8.08
CA ARG A 42 4.67 -6.82 -8.97
C ARG A 42 3.93 -6.43 -10.25
N CYS A 43 3.03 -5.45 -10.19
CA CYS A 43 2.30 -4.96 -11.36
C CYS A 43 3.15 -4.06 -12.30
N ASP A 44 4.41 -3.79 -11.96
CA ASP A 44 5.28 -2.83 -12.64
C ASP A 44 4.61 -1.44 -12.74
N MET A 45 3.91 -1.06 -11.65
CA MET A 45 3.18 0.21 -11.54
C MET A 45 3.89 1.17 -10.58
N GLU A 46 5.19 0.97 -10.36
CA GLU A 46 6.06 1.88 -9.62
C GLU A 46 6.14 3.21 -10.39
N THR A 47 5.25 4.12 -10.02
CA THR A 47 5.27 5.52 -10.43
C THR A 47 5.74 6.34 -9.23
N GLU A 48 6.39 7.46 -9.49
CA GLU A 48 6.90 8.38 -8.45
C GLU A 48 5.81 8.74 -7.43
N THR A 49 4.58 8.96 -7.91
CA THR A 49 3.40 9.19 -7.09
C THR A 49 3.11 8.02 -6.15
N ASN A 50 3.10 6.79 -6.64
CA ASN A 50 2.82 5.61 -5.82
C ASN A 50 3.92 5.42 -4.77
N THR A 51 5.19 5.51 -5.16
CA THR A 51 6.32 5.43 -4.22
C THR A 51 6.22 6.49 -3.11
N ARG A 52 5.73 7.69 -3.39
CA ARG A 52 5.49 8.73 -2.38
C ARG A 52 4.35 8.40 -1.42
N PHE A 53 3.32 7.68 -1.87
CA PHE A 53 2.19 7.25 -1.02
C PHE A 53 2.45 5.95 -0.23
N ILE A 54 3.31 5.06 -0.72
CA ILE A 54 3.57 3.73 -0.11
C ILE A 54 4.98 3.59 0.48
N SER A 55 5.85 4.60 0.34
CA SER A 55 7.08 4.63 1.12
C SER A 55 6.71 4.76 2.60
N PRO A 56 7.38 4.02 3.51
CA PRO A 56 7.36 4.39 4.91
C PRO A 56 7.84 5.83 4.92
N THR A 57 6.98 6.73 5.34
CA THR A 57 7.20 8.17 5.30
C THR A 57 8.65 8.42 5.68
N PRO A 58 9.50 8.96 4.80
CA PRO A 58 10.84 9.29 5.24
C PRO A 58 10.66 10.18 6.46
N LEU A 59 11.38 9.88 7.55
CA LEU A 59 11.48 10.74 8.74
C LEU A 59 11.80 12.21 8.36
N SER A 60 12.21 12.44 7.12
CA SER A 60 12.32 13.70 6.37
C SER A 60 10.98 14.37 5.98
N LEU A 61 9.87 14.11 6.67
CA LEU A 61 8.83 15.13 6.84
C LEU A 61 9.13 15.91 8.14
N GLY A 62 10.40 16.31 8.27
CA GLY A 62 10.77 17.40 9.16
C GLY A 62 10.01 18.63 8.70
N LEU A 63 9.24 19.20 9.61
CA LEU A 63 8.54 20.47 9.55
C LEU A 63 8.91 21.33 8.31
N MET A 64 8.05 21.32 7.29
CA MET A 64 7.77 22.56 6.56
C MET A 64 6.50 23.19 7.14
N ALA A 65 6.48 23.35 8.47
CA ALA A 65 5.87 24.53 9.06
C ALA A 65 6.89 25.66 8.86
N LYS A 66 6.92 26.22 7.65
CA LYS A 66 7.74 27.40 7.35
C LYS A 66 6.80 28.57 7.10
N VAL A 67 6.64 29.32 8.20
CA VAL A 67 6.31 30.76 8.39
C VAL A 67 5.11 31.32 7.64
#